data_AF-A0A1L8CFX0-F1
#
_entry.id   AF-A0A1L8CFX0-F1
#
_cell.length_a   1.000
_cell.length_b   1.000
_cell.length_c   1.000
_cell.angle_alpha   90.00
_cell.angle_beta   90.00
_cell.angle_gamma   90.00
#
_symmetry.space_group_name_H-M   'P 1'
#
loop_
_entity.id
_entity.type
_entity.pdbx_description
1 polymer ?
#
loop_
_entity_poly.entity_id
_entity_poly.type
_entity_poly.pdbx_seq_one_letter_code
_entity_poly.pdbx_strand_id
1 'polypeptide(L)' 'MNASKKEGINNETFKQIEGNDEPMSDWQRITIETDEKNPKIVAQVTSNNFEIANGYRVRLTPVYDD' A
#
# COMPACT_ATOMS: atom_id res chain seq x y z
N MET A 1 23.15 -0.56 -33.69
CA MET A 1 23.88 -0.75 -32.42
C MET A 1 22.89 -0.47 -31.30
N ASN A 2 22.63 -1.49 -30.47
CA ASN A 2 21.72 -1.44 -29.33
C ASN A 2 22.37 -0.73 -28.13
N ALA A 3 21.49 -0.40 -27.19
CA ALA A 3 21.74 -0.20 -25.75
C ALA A 3 22.05 1.22 -25.27
N SER A 4 20.98 1.98 -25.06
CA SER A 4 20.73 2.57 -23.74
C SER A 4 19.29 3.02 -23.66
N LYS A 5 18.37 2.04 -23.61
CA LYS A 5 17.12 2.24 -22.89
C LYS A 5 17.56 2.34 -21.43
N LYS A 6 17.81 3.55 -20.95
CA LYS A 6 17.91 3.80 -19.51
C LYS A 6 16.56 3.38 -18.97
N GLU A 7 16.49 2.17 -18.43
CA GLU A 7 15.46 1.79 -17.48
C GLU A 7 15.52 2.88 -16.42
N GLY A 8 14.53 3.77 -16.46
CA GLY A 8 14.30 4.71 -15.38
C GLY A 8 14.18 3.86 -14.14
N ILE A 9 15.01 4.15 -13.15
CA ILE A 9 14.83 3.61 -11.81
C ILE A 9 13.48 4.16 -11.35
N ASN A 10 12.42 3.37 -11.52
CA ASN A 10 11.12 3.69 -10.97
C ASN A 10 11.25 3.53 -9.45
N ASN A 11 11.71 4.58 -8.78
CA ASN A 11 11.51 4.76 -7.35
C ASN A 11 10.02 5.00 -7.16
N GLU A 12 9.22 3.93 -7.21
CA GLU A 12 7.78 4.02 -7.02
C GLU A 12 7.54 4.35 -5.54
N THR A 13 7.40 5.64 -5.27
CA THR A 13 6.91 6.19 -4.02
C THR A 13 5.55 5.58 -3.73
N PHE A 14 5.30 5.23 -2.46
CA PHE A 14 3.99 4.75 -2.00
C PHE A 14 2.87 5.61 -2.60
N LYS A 15 1.96 4.98 -3.35
CA LYS A 15 0.79 5.64 -3.91
C LYS A 15 -0.31 5.61 -2.86
N GLN A 16 -0.61 6.76 -2.27
CA GLN A 16 -1.72 6.88 -1.35
C GLN A 16 -3.03 6.52 -2.07
N ILE A 17 -3.85 5.69 -1.42
CA ILE A 17 -5.20 5.42 -1.92
C ILE A 17 -6.02 6.67 -1.67
N GLU A 18 -6.48 7.33 -2.72
CA GLU A 18 -7.42 8.45 -2.64
C GLU A 18 -8.84 7.92 -2.89
N GLY A 19 -9.80 8.30 -2.03
CA GLY A 19 -11.17 7.77 -2.07
C GLY A 19 -11.28 6.33 -1.55
N ASN A 20 -12.46 5.74 -1.74
CA ASN A 20 -13.01 4.55 -1.06
C ASN A 20 -13.49 4.85 0.38
N ASP A 21 -14.79 5.14 0.47
CA ASP A 21 -15.54 5.37 1.70
C ASP A 21 -16.35 4.14 2.10
N GLU A 22 -16.11 2.98 1.47
CA GLU A 22 -16.76 1.75 1.88
C GLU A 22 -16.30 1.38 3.30
N PRO A 23 -17.24 1.26 4.25
CA PRO A 23 -16.90 0.86 5.60
C PRO A 23 -16.48 -0.61 5.60
N MET A 24 -15.44 -0.94 6.36
CA MET A 24 -15.07 -2.33 6.64
C MET A 24 -15.93 -2.88 7.79
N SER A 25 -15.90 -2.19 8.93
CA SER A 25 -16.83 -2.38 10.05
C SER A 25 -16.92 -1.04 10.78
N ASP A 26 -16.05 -0.81 11.76
CA ASP A 26 -15.99 0.46 12.51
C ASP A 26 -15.05 1.51 11.88
N TRP A 27 -14.41 1.14 10.77
CA TRP A 27 -13.35 1.92 10.12
C TRP A 27 -13.42 1.75 8.60
N GLN A 28 -12.92 2.76 7.88
CA GLN A 28 -12.89 2.79 6.41
C GLN A 28 -11.49 2.52 5.83
N ARG A 29 -10.44 2.75 6.65
CA ARG A 29 -9.05 2.69 6.19
C ARG A 29 -8.10 2.46 7.35
N ILE A 30 -7.14 1.57 7.15
CA ILE A 30 -5.93 1.47 7.99
C ILE A 30 -4.78 2.09 7.21
N THR A 31 -4.07 3.00 7.87
CA THR A 31 -2.77 3.51 7.43
C THR A 31 -1.71 2.92 8.36
N ILE A 32 -0.73 2.21 7.80
CA ILE A 32 0.41 1.68 8.55
C ILE A 32 1.61 2.57 8.26
N GLU A 33 2.24 3.09 9.32
CA GLU A 33 3.37 4.00 9.26
C GLU A 33 4.52 3.58 10.19
N THR A 34 5.71 4.13 9.94
CA THR A 34 6.88 3.95 10.81
C THR A 34 6.75 4.81 12.07
N ASP A 35 7.16 4.25 13.20
CA ASP A 35 7.23 4.98 14.48
C ASP A 35 8.58 5.74 14.60
N GLU A 36 8.74 6.77 13.77
CA GLU A 36 9.89 7.67 13.78
C GLU A 36 9.42 9.13 13.75
N LYS A 37 10.29 10.09 14.10
CA LYS A 37 9.92 11.51 14.18
C LYS A 37 9.25 12.07 12.92
N ASN A 38 9.60 11.53 11.75
CA ASN A 38 8.95 11.81 10.47
C ASN A 38 8.39 10.51 9.91
N PRO A 39 7.15 10.13 10.29
CA PRO A 39 6.55 8.86 9.89
C PRO A 39 6.51 8.72 8.38
N LYS A 40 6.77 7.50 7.91
CA LYS A 40 6.62 7.11 6.51
C LYS A 40 5.49 6.10 6.40
N ILE A 41 4.53 6.36 5.52
CA ILE A 41 3.48 5.39 5.22
C ILE A 41 4.11 4.20 4.49
N VAL A 42 3.91 2.99 5.03
CA VAL A 42 4.41 1.74 4.44
C VAL A 42 3.30 0.92 3.80
N ALA A 43 2.05 1.13 4.21
CA ALA A 43 0.89 0.54 3.56
C ALA A 43 -0.41 1.30 3.88
N GLN A 44 -1.40 1.18 2.99
CA GLN A 44 -2.79 1.50 3.29
C GLN A 44 -3.68 0.33 2.90
N VAL A 45 -4.69 0.05 3.73
CA VAL A 45 -5.67 -1.01 3.52
C VAL A 45 -7.07 -0.42 3.61
N THR A 46 -7.93 -0.82 2.67
CA THR A 46 -9.35 -0.47 2.61
C THR A 46 -10.18 -1.75 2.42
N SER A 47 -11.51 -1.64 2.37
CA SER A 47 -12.44 -2.78 2.22
C SER A 47 -12.09 -3.74 1.08
N ASN A 48 -11.63 -3.18 -0.05
CA ASN A 48 -11.51 -3.90 -1.32
C ASN A 48 -10.13 -3.74 -1.97
N ASN A 49 -9.21 -2.98 -1.37
CA ASN A 49 -7.90 -2.71 -1.94
C ASN A 49 -6.82 -2.46 -0.87
N PHE A 50 -5.56 -2.61 -1.25
CA PHE A 50 -4.41 -2.18 -0.47
C PHE A 50 -3.30 -1.63 -1.37
N GLU A 51 -2.52 -0.69 -0.85
CA GLU A 51 -1.32 -0.16 -1.47
C GLU A 51 -0.15 -0.36 -0.52
N ILE A 52 1.04 -0.57 -1.06
CA ILE A 52 2.21 -0.95 -0.28
C ILE A 52 3.49 -0.27 -0.79
N ALA A 53 4.32 0.19 0.14
CA ALA A 53 5.62 0.71 -0.18
C ALA A 53 6.58 -0.41 -0.62
N ASN A 54 7.54 -0.06 -1.47
CA ASN A 54 8.59 -0.99 -1.91
C ASN A 54 9.35 -1.61 -0.73
N GLY A 55 9.58 -2.92 -0.80
CA GLY A 55 10.29 -3.67 0.24
C GLY A 55 9.41 -4.26 1.35
N TYR A 56 8.09 -4.03 1.30
CA TYR A 56 7.14 -4.62 2.24
C TYR A 56 6.24 -5.66 1.56
N ARG A 57 5.52 -6.47 2.34
CA ARG A 57 4.49 -7.40 1.85
C ARG A 57 3.26 -7.37 2.75
N VAL A 58 2.09 -7.25 2.14
CA VAL A 58 0.79 -7.49 2.79
C VAL A 58 0.31 -8.90 2.43
N ARG A 59 -0.30 -9.60 3.39
CA ARG A 59 -0.98 -10.88 3.18
C ARG A 59 -2.38 -10.76 3.76
N LEU A 60 -3.39 -10.89 2.90
CA LEU A 60 -4.78 -10.95 3.31
C LEU A 60 -5.10 -12.39 3.70
N THR A 61 -5.74 -12.57 4.85
CA THR A 61 -6.30 -13.85 5.27
C THR A 61 -7.79 -13.82 4.96
N PRO A 62 -8.32 -14.75 4.14
CA PRO A 62 -9.75 -14.81 3.88
C PRO A 62 -10.51 -15.21 5.14
N VAL A 63 -11.75 -14.76 5.25
CA VAL A 63 -12.71 -15.32 6.21
C VAL A 63 -13.12 -16.69 5.66
N TYR A 64 -12.98 -17.73 6.47
CA TYR A 64 -13.50 -19.05 6.14
C TYR A 64 -14.88 -19.16 6.77
N ASP A 65 -15.88 -19.56 5.97
CA ASP A 65 -17.14 -20.04 6.53
C ASP A 65 -16.89 -21.36 7.26
N ASP A 66 -17.53 -21.56 8.41
CA ASP A 66 -17.43 -22.78 9.23
C ASP A 66 -18.00 -24.04 8.53
#